data_AF-A0A847XFZ2-F1
#
_entry.id   AF-A0A847XFZ2-F1
#
_cell.length_a   1.000
_cell.length_b   1.000
_cell.length_c   1.000
_cell.angle_alpha   90.00
_cell.angle_beta   90.00
_cell.angle_gamma   90.00
#
_symmetry.space_group_name_H-M   'P 1'
#
loop_
_entity.id
_entity.type
_entity.pdbx_description
1 polymer ?
#
loop_
_entity_poly.entity_id
_entity_poly.type
_entity_poly.pdbx_seq_one_letter_code
_entity_poly.pdbx_strand_id
1 'polypeptide(L)'
;MEFNYPELYYRIYPKAIDTVSRYLNNNEFTGNITEEDMEVMIDEVYEKVVVECPEINEDPGERRGRRGRYRVAQRPFYGRRRLVRDIISIILLSELFRRINPYDYGPRYYDYNSPWY
;
A
#
# COMPACT_ATOMS: atom_id res chain seq x y z
N MET A 1 20.01 10.75 16.71
CA MET A 1 19.13 9.56 16.75
C MET A 1 18.86 9.21 15.30
N GLU A 2 19.62 8.27 14.75
CA GLU A 2 19.43 7.81 13.36
C GLU A 2 18.11 7.04 13.36
N PHE A 3 17.04 7.69 12.92
CA PHE A 3 15.76 7.02 12.72
C PHE A 3 15.95 6.07 11.53
N ASN A 4 16.35 4.83 11.81
CA ASN A 4 16.24 3.72 10.88
C ASN A 4 14.75 3.42 10.68
N TYR A 5 14.08 4.33 9.98
CA TYR A 5 12.77 4.07 9.42
C TYR A 5 12.91 2.83 8.53
N PRO A 6 11.93 1.91 8.52
CA PRO A 6 12.06 0.65 7.81
C PRO A 6 12.45 0.92 6.35
N GLU A 7 13.66 0.51 5.93
CA GLU A 7 14.13 0.68 4.54
C GLU A 7 13.12 0.16 3.53
N LEU A 8 12.34 -0.84 3.96
CA LEU A 8 11.25 -1.42 3.21
C LEU A 8 10.22 -0.40 2.71
N TYR A 9 9.86 0.62 3.51
CA TYR A 9 8.93 1.67 3.06
C TYR A 9 9.50 2.43 1.87
N TYR A 10 10.77 2.83 1.93
CA TYR A 10 11.44 3.56 0.85
C TYR A 10 11.63 2.71 -0.41
N ARG A 11 11.65 1.38 -0.29
CA ARG A 11 11.66 0.46 -1.43
C ARG A 11 10.26 0.27 -2.04
N ILE A 12 9.23 0.18 -1.20
CA ILE A 12 7.83 -0.01 -1.63
C ILE A 12 7.26 1.26 -2.27
N TYR A 13 7.43 2.40 -1.62
CA TYR A 13 6.79 3.66 -2.01
C TYR A 13 7.01 4.09 -3.47
N PRO A 14 8.24 4.10 -4.03
CA PRO A 14 8.44 4.48 -5.42
C PRO A 14 7.75 3.51 -6.39
N LYS A 15 7.70 2.22 -6.06
CA LYS A 15 7.00 1.20 -6.88
C LYS A 15 5.49 1.42 -6.85
N ALA A 16 4.93 1.76 -5.69
CA ALA A 16 3.51 2.04 -5.51
C ALA A 16 3.07 3.33 -6.23
N ILE A 17 3.89 4.39 -6.19
CA ILE A 17 3.60 5.62 -6.95
C ILE A 17 3.61 5.34 -8.45
N ASP A 18 4.60 4.60 -8.93
CA ASP A 18 4.73 4.26 -10.35
C ASP A 18 3.52 3.44 -10.84
N THR A 19 3.08 2.43 -10.09
CA THR A 19 1.88 1.66 -10.43
C THR A 19 0.62 2.51 -10.46
N VAL A 20 0.39 3.34 -9.43
CA VAL A 20 -0.75 4.28 -9.40
C VAL A 20 -0.71 5.25 -10.57
N SER A 21 0.47 5.78 -10.90
CA SER A 21 0.61 6.74 -12.00
C SER A 21 0.33 6.09 -13.35
N ARG A 22 0.83 4.87 -13.59
CA ARG A 22 0.53 4.11 -14.82
C ARG A 22 -0.95 3.75 -14.91
N TYR A 23 -1.55 3.32 -13.80
CA TYR A 23 -2.98 2.99 -13.75
C TYR A 23 -3.86 4.19 -14.11
N LEU A 24 -3.61 5.35 -13.50
CA LEU A 24 -4.38 6.58 -13.75
C LEU A 24 -4.13 7.18 -15.14
N ASN A 25 -2.96 6.93 -15.76
CA ASN A 25 -2.69 7.37 -17.13
C ASN A 25 -3.39 6.50 -18.18
N ASN A 26 -3.56 5.20 -17.89
CA ASN A 26 -4.15 4.23 -18.82
C ASN A 26 -5.68 4.20 -18.75
N ASN A 27 -6.25 4.47 -17.57
CA ASN A 27 -7.70 4.54 -17.37
C ASN A 27 -8.13 6.01 -17.36
N GLU A 28 -8.99 6.42 -18.29
CA GLU A 28 -9.59 7.76 -18.35
C GLU A 28 -10.44 8.01 -17.10
N PHE A 29 -9.80 8.42 -16.00
CA PHE A 29 -10.37 8.89 -14.72
C PHE A 29 -11.81 8.42 -14.43
N THR A 30 -12.06 7.12 -14.54
CA THR A 30 -13.32 6.54 -14.11
C THR A 30 -13.24 6.51 -12.60
N GLY A 31 -14.00 7.38 -11.93
CA GLY A 31 -13.95 7.59 -10.49
C GLY A 31 -14.24 6.37 -9.60
N ASN A 32 -14.39 5.18 -10.20
CA ASN A 32 -14.57 3.90 -9.53
C ASN A 32 -13.39 2.99 -9.84
N ILE A 33 -12.56 2.73 -8.83
CA ILE A 33 -11.53 1.69 -8.85
C ILE A 33 -12.18 0.42 -8.34
N THR A 34 -12.10 -0.66 -9.11
CA THR A 34 -12.68 -1.95 -8.68
C THR A 34 -11.75 -2.66 -7.69
N GLU A 35 -12.30 -3.63 -6.96
CA GLU A 35 -11.49 -4.49 -6.08
C GLU A 35 -10.45 -5.28 -6.89
N GLU A 36 -10.82 -5.73 -8.09
CA GLU A 36 -9.93 -6.44 -9.02
C GLU A 36 -8.75 -5.56 -9.47
N ASP A 37 -9.00 -4.30 -9.80
CA ASP A 37 -7.94 -3.34 -10.14
C ASP A 37 -6.97 -3.14 -8.97
N MET A 38 -7.49 -3.10 -7.75
CA MET A 38 -6.70 -2.96 -6.54
C MET A 38 -5.83 -4.19 -6.30
N GLU A 39 -6.38 -5.39 -6.44
CA GLU A 39 -5.62 -6.65 -6.33
C GLU A 39 -4.47 -6.71 -7.35
N VAL A 40 -4.74 -6.33 -8.62
CA VAL A 40 -3.71 -6.29 -9.67
C VAL A 40 -2.59 -5.31 -9.31
N MET A 41 -2.92 -4.11 -8.83
CA MET A 41 -1.92 -3.12 -8.40
C MET A 41 -1.10 -3.62 -7.20
N ILE A 42 -1.74 -4.27 -6.22
CA ILE A 42 -1.05 -4.85 -5.07
C ILE A 42 -0.07 -5.92 -5.52
N ASP A 43 -0.50 -6.80 -6.43
CA ASP A 43 0.30 -7.91 -6.91
C ASP A 43 1.51 -7.44 -7.70
N GLU A 44 1.34 -6.43 -8.55
CA GLU A 44 2.45 -5.84 -9.30
C GLU A 44 3.50 -5.21 -8.37
N VAL A 45 3.08 -4.45 -7.36
CA VAL A 45 4.02 -3.86 -6.38
C VAL A 45 4.69 -4.97 -5.57
N TYR A 46 3.92 -5.98 -5.14
CA TYR A 46 4.43 -7.09 -4.36
C TYR A 46 5.51 -7.88 -5.10
N GLU A 47 5.29 -8.21 -6.37
CA GLU A 47 6.28 -8.91 -7.19
C GLU A 47 7.59 -8.12 -7.30
N LYS A 48 7.51 -6.82 -7.57
CA LYS A 48 8.70 -5.95 -7.66
C LYS A 48 9.45 -5.81 -6.33
N VAL A 49 8.76 -5.95 -5.19
CA VAL A 49 9.36 -5.89 -3.86
C VAL A 49 10.01 -7.22 -3.49
N VAL A 50 9.37 -8.34 -3.82
CA VAL A 50 9.91 -9.69 -3.57
C VAL A 50 11.19 -9.96 -4.36
N VAL A 51 11.31 -9.43 -5.58
CA VAL A 51 12.55 -9.54 -6.38
C VAL A 51 13.74 -8.90 -5.66
N GLU A 52 13.53 -7.78 -4.97
CA GLU A 52 14.59 -7.07 -4.23
C GLU A 52 14.80 -7.60 -2.81
N CYS A 53 13.74 -8.14 -2.20
CA CYS A 53 13.72 -8.62 -0.83
C CYS A 53 13.14 -10.05 -0.77
N PRO A 54 13.90 -11.08 -1.19
CA PRO A 54 13.43 -12.47 -1.19
C PRO A 54 13.05 -12.97 0.21
N GLU A 55 13.57 -12.35 1.27
CA GLU A 55 13.30 -12.68 2.68
C GLU A 55 11.82 -12.54 3.08
N ILE A 56 11.03 -11.83 2.27
CA ILE A 56 9.58 -11.68 2.43
C ILE A 56 8.86 -13.00 2.11
N ASN A 57 9.33 -13.74 1.10
CA ASN A 57 8.76 -15.03 0.67
C ASN A 57 9.30 -16.22 1.47
N GLU A 58 10.44 -16.06 2.13
CA GLU A 58 11.12 -17.14 2.83
C GLU A 58 10.75 -17.27 4.30
N ASP A 59 9.68 -16.61 4.75
CA ASP A 59 9.30 -16.59 6.17
C ASP A 59 9.10 -18.02 6.73
N PRO A 60 9.97 -18.49 7.66
CA PRO A 60 9.87 -19.82 8.23
C PRO A 60 8.54 -20.05 8.97
N GLY A 61 7.90 -18.98 9.46
CA GLY A 61 6.60 -19.03 10.12
C GLY A 61 5.46 -19.41 9.18
N GLU A 62 5.44 -18.86 7.96
CA GLU A 62 4.43 -19.23 6.95
C GLU A 62 4.67 -20.64 6.40
N ARG A 63 5.94 -21.04 6.19
CA ARG A 63 6.29 -22.40 5.72
C ARG A 63 5.93 -23.49 6.73
N ARG A 64 6.08 -23.23 8.05
CA ARG A 64 5.74 -24.20 9.11
C ARG A 64 4.24 -24.30 9.41
N GLY A 65 3.46 -23.24 9.16
CA GLY A 65 2.01 -23.23 9.38
C GLY A 65 1.23 -24.25 8.55
N ARG A 66 1.78 -24.73 7.43
CA ARG A 66 1.16 -25.78 6.58
C ARG A 66 1.32 -27.21 7.10
N ARG A 67 2.17 -27.48 8.11
CA ARG A 67 2.53 -28.86 8.51
C ARG A 67 2.30 -29.23 9.97
N GLY A 68 1.87 -28.32 10.84
CA GLY A 68 1.87 -28.56 12.29
C GLY A 68 0.51 -28.39 12.93
N ARG A 69 -0.05 -29.49 13.43
CA ARG A 69 -1.20 -29.59 14.34
C ARG A 69 -1.33 -28.38 15.28
N TYR A 70 -2.56 -27.85 15.35
CA TYR A 70 -3.18 -27.17 16.49
C TYR A 70 -2.21 -26.67 17.57
N ARG A 71 -1.82 -25.39 17.50
CA ARG A 71 -1.52 -24.61 18.70
C ARG A 71 -2.58 -23.54 18.85
N VAL A 72 -3.61 -23.93 19.59
CA VAL A 72 -4.52 -23.04 20.29
C VAL A 72 -3.67 -22.20 21.25
N ALA A 73 -3.89 -20.89 21.23
CA ALA A 73 -3.24 -19.83 22.00
C ALA A 73 -2.06 -19.09 21.33
N GLN A 74 -2.26 -17.76 21.25
CA GLN A 74 -1.30 -16.66 21.05
C GLN A 74 -1.20 -16.06 19.63
N ARG A 75 -2.07 -15.06 19.41
CA ARG A 75 -2.09 -14.02 18.35
C ARG A 75 -2.19 -14.52 16.90
N PRO A 76 -3.04 -13.93 16.04
CA PRO A 76 -2.98 -14.20 14.60
C PRO A 76 -1.58 -13.86 14.10
N PHE A 77 -0.81 -14.90 13.75
CA PHE A 77 0.50 -14.73 13.14
C PHE A 77 0.28 -14.39 11.68
N TYR A 78 0.34 -13.09 11.37
CA TYR A 78 0.42 -12.61 10.00
C TYR A 78 1.87 -12.80 9.56
N GLY A 79 2.11 -13.71 8.63
CA GLY A 79 3.45 -13.84 8.09
C GLY A 79 3.85 -12.64 7.24
N ARG A 80 5.16 -12.54 6.95
CA ARG A 80 5.73 -11.37 6.28
C ARG A 80 5.05 -11.04 4.94
N ARG A 81 4.63 -12.05 4.19
CA ARG A 81 3.94 -11.85 2.91
C ARG A 81 2.63 -11.09 3.08
N ARG A 82 1.81 -11.49 4.06
CA ARG A 82 0.52 -10.84 4.30
C ARG A 82 0.70 -9.40 4.80
N LEU A 83 1.62 -9.19 5.74
CA LEU A 83 1.93 -7.85 6.25
C LEU A 83 2.42 -6.91 5.15
N VAL A 84 3.26 -7.40 4.24
CA VAL A 84 3.76 -6.58 3.12
C VAL A 84 2.63 -6.22 2.15
N ARG A 85 1.74 -7.16 1.81
CA ARG A 85 0.56 -6.87 0.97
C ARG A 85 -0.37 -5.84 1.62
N ASP A 86 -0.60 -5.95 2.94
CA ASP A 86 -1.43 -4.99 3.67
C ASP A 86 -0.78 -3.59 3.74
N ILE A 87 0.55 -3.50 3.88
CA ILE A 87 1.26 -2.21 3.82
C ILE A 87 1.16 -1.60 2.42
N ILE A 88 1.34 -2.42 1.38
CA ILE A 88 1.20 -1.98 -0.02
C ILE A 88 -0.21 -1.45 -0.26
N SER A 89 -1.25 -2.15 0.19
CA SER A 89 -2.64 -1.72 -0.01
C SER A 89 -2.93 -0.39 0.69
N ILE A 90 -2.45 -0.19 1.91
CA ILE A 90 -2.57 1.10 2.62
C ILE A 90 -1.89 2.24 1.85
N ILE A 91 -0.69 2.02 1.32
CA ILE A 91 0.04 3.03 0.54
C ILE A 91 -0.71 3.35 -0.76
N LEU A 92 -1.17 2.33 -1.49
CA LEU A 92 -1.92 2.51 -2.73
C LEU A 92 -3.22 3.29 -2.48
N LEU A 93 -4.01 2.90 -1.48
CA LEU A 93 -5.23 3.61 -1.10
C LEU A 93 -4.95 5.08 -0.75
N SER A 94 -3.92 5.33 0.05
CA SER A 94 -3.53 6.70 0.45
C SER A 94 -3.19 7.56 -0.77
N GLU A 95 -2.45 6.99 -1.72
CA GLU A 95 -2.06 7.67 -2.96
C GLU A 95 -3.23 7.89 -3.92
N LEU A 96 -4.13 6.91 -4.02
CA LEU A 96 -5.35 7.01 -4.82
C LEU A 96 -6.28 8.08 -4.25
N PHE A 97 -6.55 8.07 -2.94
CA PHE A 97 -7.35 9.11 -2.30
C PHE A 97 -6.74 10.50 -2.44
N ARG A 98 -5.41 10.63 -2.32
CA ARG A 98 -4.70 11.90 -2.51
C ARG A 98 -4.90 12.47 -3.92
N ARG A 99 -4.93 11.61 -4.94
CA ARG A 99 -5.03 12.03 -6.36
C ARG A 99 -6.48 12.20 -6.82
N ILE A 100 -7.40 11.40 -6.30
CA ILE A 100 -8.83 11.48 -6.62
C ILE A 100 -9.47 12.70 -5.95
N ASN A 101 -9.02 13.06 -4.73
CA ASN A 101 -9.62 14.14 -3.97
C ASN A 101 -8.60 15.25 -3.60
N PRO A 102 -8.14 16.03 -4.60
CA PRO A 102 -7.11 17.06 -4.39
C PRO A 102 -7.56 18.23 -3.49
N TYR A 103 -8.86 18.34 -3.19
CA TYR A 103 -9.44 19.50 -2.47
C TYR A 103 -9.63 19.32 -0.96
N ASP A 104 -9.38 18.12 -0.40
CA ASP A 104 -9.71 17.85 1.02
C ASP A 104 -8.49 17.49 1.90
N TYR A 105 -7.28 17.53 1.34
CA TYR A 105 -6.03 17.15 2.03
C TYR A 105 -5.05 18.32 2.24
N GLY A 106 -5.59 19.52 2.48
CA GLY A 106 -4.81 20.69 2.88
C GLY A 106 -5.50 21.41 4.03
N PRO A 107 -4.78 22.09 4.95
CA PRO A 107 -5.39 22.99 5.91
C PRO A 107 -6.25 23.98 5.11
N ARG A 108 -7.56 24.01 5.36
CA ARG A 108 -8.45 25.03 4.82
C ARG A 108 -7.97 26.39 5.32
N TYR A 109 -7.08 27.02 4.56
CA TYR A 109 -6.86 28.45 4.70
C TYR A 109 -8.17 29.10 4.29
N TYR A 110 -8.80 29.75 5.26
CA TYR A 110 -10.02 30.53 5.09
C TYR A 110 -9.93 31.37 3.82
N ASP A 111 -10.86 31.11 2.92
CA ASP A 111 -11.12 31.93 1.75
C ASP A 111 -11.51 33.33 2.22
N TYR A 112 -10.56 34.26 2.14
CA TYR A 112 -10.72 35.67 2.51
C TYR A 112 -11.36 36.48 1.37
N ASN A 113 -12.04 35.83 0.42
CA ASN A 113 -12.78 36.47 -0.66
C ASN A 113 -14.26 36.09 -0.62
N SER A 114 -14.96 36.53 0.42
CA SER A 114 -16.42 36.64 0.38
C SER A 114 -16.79 38.06 -0.10
N PRO A 115 -17.37 38.22 -1.31
CA PRO A 115 -17.73 39.52 -1.84
C PRO A 115 -19.09 39.94 -1.28
N TRP A 116 -19.08 40.42 -0.03
CA TRP A 116 -20.19 41.20 0.52
C TRP A 116 -19.64 42.49 1.12
N TYR A 117 -19.24 43.40 0.24
CA TYR A 117 -19.23 44.86 0.41
C TYR A 117 -19.39 45.51 -0.97
#